data_AF-A0A0N4WPT5-F1
#
_entry.id   AF-A0A0N4WPT5-F1
#
_cell.length_a   1.000
_cell.length_b   1.000
_cell.length_c   1.000
_cell.angle_alpha   90.00
_cell.angle_beta   90.00
_cell.angle_gamma   90.00
#
_symmetry.space_group_name_H-M   'P 1'
#
loop_
_entity.id
_entity.type
_entity.pdbx_description
1 polymer ?
#
loop_
_entity_poly.entity_id
_entity_poly.type
_entity_poly.pdbx_seq_one_letter_code
_entity_poly.pdbx_strand_id
1 'polypeptide(L)'
;MLSMFQKYVILALCIYLSQAAPASEADVLASLKHKKISSEAQMLSGEQLVKYLKTNQNLFEAEITPHSQNVVHKLMDFKYIDQNRMPVAGDHVAGKPRGGHAVKIIGWGTEHGVPYWLIANSWHSDWGEDGYFRMVRGINDCGIETNVVAGKVKL
;
A
#
# COMPACT_ATOMS: atom_id res chain seq x y z
N MET A 1 -7.99 -18.42 -54.00
CA MET A 1 -8.53 -17.05 -54.00
C MET A 1 -9.71 -17.03 -53.03
N LEU A 2 -9.62 -16.35 -51.88
CA LEU A 2 -10.68 -16.35 -50.86
C LEU A 2 -11.95 -15.67 -51.42
N SER A 3 -13.13 -16.22 -51.10
CA SER A 3 -14.40 -15.67 -51.56
C SER A 3 -14.67 -14.29 -50.95
N MET A 4 -15.45 -13.45 -51.64
CA MET A 4 -15.84 -12.11 -51.16
C MET A 4 -16.40 -12.18 -49.72
N PHE A 5 -17.20 -13.19 -49.42
CA PHE A 5 -17.78 -13.41 -48.08
C PHE A 5 -16.72 -13.63 -47.00
N GLN A 6 -15.68 -14.43 -47.28
CA GLN A 6 -14.58 -14.65 -46.33
C GLN A 6 -13.80 -13.35 -46.04
N LYS A 7 -13.67 -12.46 -47.02
CA LYS A 7 -13.02 -11.16 -46.82
C LYS A 7 -13.83 -10.25 -45.90
N TYR A 8 -15.17 -10.25 -46.02
CA TYR A 8 -16.04 -9.47 -45.13
C TYR A 8 -16.07 -10.01 -43.70
N VAL A 9 -16.05 -11.33 -43.52
CA VAL A 9 -15.97 -11.95 -42.19
C VAL A 9 -14.63 -11.62 -41.51
N ILE A 10 -13.52 -11.69 -42.24
CA ILE A 10 -12.20 -11.30 -41.74
C ILE A 10 -12.18 -9.81 -41.39
N LEU A 11 -12.75 -8.94 -42.24
CA LEU A 11 -12.82 -7.51 -41.96
C LEU A 11 -13.67 -7.19 -40.72
N ALA A 12 -14.83 -7.86 -40.56
CA ALA A 12 -15.68 -7.70 -39.39
C ALA A 12 -15.00 -8.19 -38.10
N LEU A 13 -14.27 -9.31 -38.16
CA LEU A 13 -13.43 -9.80 -37.06
C LEU A 13 -12.28 -8.84 -36.74
N CYS A 14 -11.60 -8.30 -37.75
CA CYS A 14 -10.55 -7.29 -37.55
C CYS A 14 -11.10 -6.02 -36.90
N ILE A 15 -12.29 -5.55 -37.30
CA ILE A 15 -12.96 -4.39 -36.69
C ILE A 15 -13.37 -4.71 -35.25
N TYR A 16 -13.95 -5.89 -34.99
CA TYR A 16 -14.34 -6.32 -33.64
C TYR A 16 -13.13 -6.44 -32.70
N LEU A 17 -12.03 -7.03 -33.19
CA LEU A 17 -10.77 -7.15 -32.46
C LEU A 17 -10.09 -5.78 -32.27
N SER A 18 -10.28 -4.82 -33.18
CA SER A 18 -9.76 -3.45 -33.04
C SER A 18 -10.54 -2.58 -32.05
N GLN A 19 -11.78 -2.96 -31.71
CA GLN A 19 -12.61 -2.26 -30.72
C GLN A 19 -12.38 -2.78 -29.28
N ALA A 20 -11.70 -3.92 -29.12
CA ALA A 20 -11.26 -4.42 -27.82
C ALA A 20 -9.94 -3.77 -27.40
N ALA A 21 -9.92 -2.44 -27.28
CA ALA A 21 -8.80 -1.75 -26.67
C ALA A 21 -8.77 -2.07 -25.16
N PRO A 22 -7.60 -2.40 -24.56
CA PRO A 22 -7.50 -2.47 -23.11
C PRO A 22 -7.89 -1.11 -22.52
N ALA A 23 -8.71 -1.13 -21.45
CA ALA A 23 -9.15 0.09 -20.79
C ALA A 23 -7.93 0.95 -20.43
N SER A 24 -7.97 2.24 -20.75
CA SER A 24 -6.84 3.13 -20.44
C SER A 24 -6.68 3.27 -18.93
N GLU A 25 -5.47 3.59 -18.46
CA GLU A 25 -5.20 3.83 -17.04
C GLU A 25 -6.19 4.84 -16.43
N ALA A 26 -6.55 5.88 -17.19
CA ALA A 26 -7.52 6.88 -16.79
C ALA A 26 -8.92 6.29 -16.57
N ASP A 27 -9.35 5.35 -17.42
CA ASP A 27 -10.65 4.68 -17.30
C ASP A 27 -10.68 3.74 -16.10
N VAL A 28 -9.58 3.01 -15.87
CA VAL A 28 -9.42 2.15 -14.68
C VAL A 28 -9.47 2.99 -13.41
N LEU A 29 -8.70 4.08 -13.32
CA LEU A 29 -8.73 4.97 -12.16
C LEU A 29 -10.11 5.62 -11.95
N ALA A 30 -10.77 6.06 -13.02
CA ALA A 30 -12.11 6.63 -12.95
C ALA A 30 -13.13 5.62 -12.39
N SER A 31 -13.04 4.35 -12.79
CA SER A 31 -13.89 3.27 -12.27
C SER A 31 -13.65 2.96 -10.78
N LEU A 32 -12.45 3.23 -10.27
CA LEU A 32 -12.07 2.95 -8.88
C LEU A 32 -12.37 4.11 -7.92
N LYS A 33 -12.44 5.35 -8.40
CA LYS A 33 -12.61 6.57 -7.57
C LYS A 33 -13.78 6.53 -6.60
N HIS A 34 -14.88 5.85 -6.94
CA HIS A 34 -16.08 5.77 -6.11
C HIS A 34 -16.25 4.43 -5.40
N LYS A 35 -15.36 3.47 -5.66
CA LYS A 35 -15.46 2.12 -5.11
C LYS A 35 -14.93 2.12 -3.68
N LYS A 36 -15.85 2.06 -2.71
CA LYS A 36 -15.49 1.94 -1.30
C LYS A 36 -14.98 0.53 -1.00
N ILE A 37 -13.91 0.44 -0.22
CA ILE A 37 -13.43 -0.84 0.33
C ILE A 37 -14.46 -1.33 1.34
N SER A 38 -14.89 -2.60 1.25
CA SER A 38 -15.88 -3.16 2.18
C SER A 38 -15.36 -3.15 3.61
N SER A 39 -16.27 -3.00 4.58
CA SER A 39 -15.93 -3.05 6.01
C SER A 39 -15.29 -4.40 6.40
N GLU A 40 -15.71 -5.50 5.77
CA GLU A 40 -15.08 -6.80 5.92
C GLU A 40 -13.61 -6.77 5.49
N ALA A 41 -13.32 -6.29 4.28
CA ALA A 41 -11.96 -6.24 3.75
C ALA A 41 -11.02 -5.36 4.60
N GLN A 42 -11.55 -4.30 5.21
CA GLN A 42 -10.79 -3.44 6.13
C GLN A 42 -10.34 -4.15 7.40
N MET A 43 -11.02 -5.23 7.81
CA MET A 43 -10.71 -5.99 9.01
C MET A 43 -9.80 -7.20 8.73
N LEU A 44 -9.59 -7.55 7.46
CA LEU A 44 -8.77 -8.71 7.10
C LEU A 44 -7.29 -8.41 7.24
N SER A 45 -6.52 -9.40 7.67
CA SER A 45 -5.07 -9.34 7.72
C SER A 45 -4.45 -10.70 7.36
N GLY A 46 -3.14 -10.72 7.13
CA GLY A 46 -2.38 -11.94 6.85
C GLY A 46 -2.96 -12.76 5.68
N GLU A 47 -3.07 -14.08 5.89
CA GLU A 47 -3.55 -15.01 4.86
C GLU A 47 -4.97 -14.71 4.38
N GLN A 48 -5.84 -14.27 5.28
CA GLN A 48 -7.24 -13.98 4.96
C GLN A 48 -7.34 -12.79 4.01
N LEU A 49 -6.54 -11.75 4.25
CA LEU A 49 -6.46 -10.59 3.35
C LEU A 49 -5.89 -10.99 1.98
N VAL A 50 -4.81 -11.79 1.94
CA VAL A 50 -4.22 -12.25 0.69
C VAL A 50 -5.23 -13.08 -0.12
N LYS A 51 -5.97 -13.99 0.52
CA LYS A 51 -7.02 -14.77 -0.13
C LYS A 51 -8.15 -13.89 -0.69
N TYR A 52 -8.58 -12.90 0.10
CA TYR A 52 -9.59 -11.94 -0.34
C TYR A 52 -9.12 -11.17 -1.57
N LEU A 53 -7.89 -10.63 -1.55
CA LEU A 53 -7.31 -9.88 -2.66
C LEU A 53 -7.16 -10.73 -3.92
N LYS A 54 -6.74 -12.00 -3.80
CA LYS A 54 -6.67 -12.91 -4.96
C LYS A 54 -8.05 -13.22 -5.58
N THR A 55 -9.11 -13.14 -4.78
CA THR A 55 -10.47 -13.46 -5.23
C THR A 55 -11.18 -12.22 -5.82
N ASN A 56 -10.93 -11.04 -5.27
CA ASN A 56 -11.76 -9.85 -5.50
C ASN A 56 -11.12 -8.79 -6.40
N GLN A 57 -9.87 -8.98 -6.84
CA GLN A 57 -9.21 -8.10 -7.81
C GLN A 57 -8.20 -8.85 -8.69
N ASN A 58 -7.87 -8.28 -9.84
CA ASN A 58 -6.87 -8.78 -10.80
C ASN A 58 -5.84 -7.70 -11.20
N LEU A 59 -5.76 -6.62 -10.43
CA LEU A 59 -4.92 -5.44 -10.64
C LEU A 59 -3.46 -5.68 -10.25
N PHE A 60 -3.22 -6.50 -9.22
CA PHE A 60 -1.88 -6.83 -8.72
C PHE A 60 -1.85 -8.22 -8.07
N GLU A 61 -0.65 -8.79 -8.00
CA GLU A 61 -0.39 -10.04 -7.28
C GLU A 61 -0.18 -9.76 -5.79
N ALA A 62 -0.76 -10.59 -4.93
CA ALA A 62 -0.66 -10.50 -3.47
C ALA A 62 -0.13 -11.82 -2.90
N GLU A 63 0.85 -11.76 -1.99
CA GLU A 63 1.46 -12.94 -1.35
C GLU A 63 1.65 -12.76 0.16
N ILE A 64 1.72 -13.87 0.89
CA ILE A 64 2.01 -13.89 2.33
C ILE A 64 3.52 -13.79 2.50
N THR A 65 3.98 -12.85 3.34
CA THR A 65 5.40 -12.79 3.73
C THR A 65 5.65 -13.77 4.89
N PRO A 66 6.57 -14.75 4.79
CA PRO A 66 6.65 -15.88 5.73
C PRO A 66 7.14 -15.61 7.17
N HIS A 67 7.10 -14.38 7.71
CA HIS A 67 7.81 -14.07 8.97
C HIS A 67 7.10 -13.19 10.01
N SER A 68 5.77 -13.17 10.06
CA SER A 68 5.04 -12.29 11.00
C SER A 68 4.60 -12.95 12.32
N GLN A 69 5.18 -14.06 12.75
CA GLN A 69 4.82 -14.65 14.05
C GLN A 69 5.62 -13.95 15.17
N ASN A 70 4.90 -13.25 16.05
CA ASN A 70 5.36 -12.52 17.25
C ASN A 70 5.78 -11.05 17.08
N VAL A 71 5.07 -10.27 16.26
CA VAL A 71 5.26 -8.81 16.28
C VAL A 71 4.47 -8.19 17.45
N VAL A 72 5.18 -7.75 18.49
CA VAL A 72 4.59 -6.92 19.54
C VAL A 72 4.51 -5.49 19.01
N HIS A 73 3.32 -5.10 18.56
CA HIS A 73 3.07 -3.76 18.01
C HIS A 73 3.08 -2.69 19.10
N LYS A 74 3.85 -1.61 18.91
CA LYS A 74 3.81 -0.41 19.75
C LYS A 74 3.55 0.80 18.85
N LEU A 75 2.51 1.56 19.19
CA LEU A 75 2.19 2.84 18.53
C LEU A 75 3.06 3.93 19.16
N MET A 76 3.55 4.88 18.36
CA MET A 76 4.24 6.07 18.86
C MET A 76 3.34 6.85 19.84
N ASP A 77 3.92 7.22 20.99
CA ASP A 77 3.26 7.88 22.12
C ASP A 77 2.84 9.33 21.77
N PHE A 78 1.65 9.73 22.19
CA PHE A 78 1.05 11.05 21.89
C PHE A 78 1.83 12.24 22.49
N LYS A 79 2.75 11.98 23.43
CA LYS A 79 3.61 13.00 24.05
C LYS A 79 4.60 13.68 23.10
N TYR A 80 4.77 13.15 21.88
CA TYR A 80 5.68 13.71 20.87
C TYR A 80 5.06 14.83 20.01
N ILE A 81 3.76 15.10 20.18
CA ILE A 81 3.05 16.17 19.44
C ILE A 81 3.46 17.57 19.94
N ASP A 82 3.87 17.70 21.21
CA ASP A 82 4.12 19.00 21.85
C ASP A 82 5.60 19.41 21.93
N GLN A 83 6.51 18.61 21.37
CA GLN A 83 7.94 18.87 21.46
C GLN A 83 8.48 19.22 20.09
N ASN A 84 8.88 20.49 19.94
CA ASN A 84 9.60 21.06 18.80
C ASN A 84 11.02 20.46 18.66
N ARG A 85 11.15 19.14 18.85
CA ARG A 85 12.36 18.33 18.85
C ARG A 85 12.11 17.16 17.90
N MET A 86 13.00 17.01 16.94
CA MET A 86 13.02 15.89 16.00
C MET A 86 12.88 14.56 16.77
N PRO A 87 11.89 13.71 16.46
CA PRO A 87 11.73 12.44 17.13
C PRO A 87 12.84 11.50 16.68
N VAL A 88 13.91 11.42 17.48
CA VAL A 88 14.86 10.31 17.39
C VAL A 88 14.13 9.09 17.94
N ALA A 89 13.62 8.25 17.04
CA ALA A 89 12.94 7.01 17.35
C ALA A 89 13.90 6.03 18.04
N GLY A 90 13.89 6.08 19.37
CA GLY A 90 14.64 5.19 20.25
C GLY A 90 14.03 5.17 21.66
N ASP A 91 13.37 6.24 22.06
CA ASP A 91 12.79 6.38 23.39
C ASP A 91 11.27 6.19 23.39
N HIS A 92 10.78 4.98 23.18
CA HIS A 92 9.42 4.62 23.63
C HIS A 92 9.42 4.46 25.16
N VAL A 93 9.59 5.58 25.90
CA VAL A 93 9.76 5.55 27.38
C VAL A 93 8.50 5.03 28.08
N ALA A 94 7.32 5.20 27.49
CA ALA A 94 6.04 4.81 28.06
C ALA A 94 4.96 4.66 26.97
N GLY A 95 3.89 3.92 27.29
CA GLY A 95 2.74 3.73 26.40
C GLY A 95 2.30 2.26 26.33
N LYS A 96 0.98 2.03 26.42
CA LYS A 96 0.41 0.70 26.15
C LYS A 96 0.18 0.55 24.64
N PRO A 97 0.41 -0.65 24.06
CA PRO A 97 0.01 -0.95 22.69
C PRO A 97 -1.44 -0.51 22.41
N ARG A 98 -1.65 0.23 21.33
CA ARG A 98 -2.98 0.67 20.89
C ARG A 98 -3.52 -0.11 19.69
N GLY A 99 -2.66 -0.85 18.99
CA GLY A 99 -3.00 -1.62 17.79
C GLY A 99 -1.93 -1.51 16.71
N GLY A 100 -2.24 -2.03 15.52
CA GLY A 100 -1.45 -1.84 14.31
C GLY A 100 -1.89 -0.60 13.54
N HIS A 101 -0.98 0.00 12.77
CA HIS A 101 -1.25 1.15 11.92
C HIS A 101 -0.57 0.95 10.57
N ALA A 102 -1.34 1.01 9.48
CA ALA A 102 -0.81 0.89 8.12
C ALA A 102 -0.38 2.27 7.62
N VAL A 103 0.86 2.35 7.12
CA VAL A 103 1.51 3.59 6.68
C VAL A 103 2.23 3.39 5.35
N LYS A 104 2.59 4.48 4.68
CA LYS A 104 3.31 4.42 3.40
C LYS A 104 4.77 4.87 3.58
N ILE A 105 5.70 3.93 3.46
CA ILE A 105 7.13 4.24 3.40
C ILE A 105 7.42 4.85 2.01
N ILE A 106 8.04 6.03 1.97
CA ILE A 106 8.31 6.77 0.73
C ILE A 106 9.78 7.12 0.52
N GLY A 107 10.63 6.84 1.49
CA GLY A 107 12.06 7.10 1.39
C GLY A 107 12.81 6.69 2.65
N TRP A 108 14.11 6.99 2.67
CA TRP A 108 14.99 6.73 3.80
C TRP A 108 16.13 7.75 3.80
N GLY A 109 16.84 7.84 4.93
CA GLY A 109 18.01 8.68 5.06
C GLY A 109 18.83 8.34 6.29
N THR A 110 19.74 9.25 6.61
CA THR A 110 20.51 9.26 7.85
C THR A 110 20.60 10.70 8.32
N GLU A 111 20.27 10.94 9.60
CA GLU A 111 20.33 12.26 10.21
C GLU A 111 21.07 12.13 11.55
N HIS A 112 22.10 12.95 11.77
CA HIS A 112 22.96 12.89 12.95
C HIS A 112 23.51 11.47 13.27
N GLY A 113 23.79 10.68 12.23
CA GLY A 113 24.29 9.31 12.37
C GLY A 113 23.20 8.26 12.63
N VAL A 114 21.92 8.65 12.72
CA VAL A 114 20.79 7.74 12.93
C VAL A 114 20.09 7.46 11.59
N PRO A 115 20.06 6.21 11.11
CA PRO A 115 19.33 5.84 9.90
C PRO A 115 17.81 5.85 10.14
N TYR A 116 17.03 6.36 9.19
CA TYR A 116 15.57 6.42 9.28
C TYR A 116 14.84 6.01 8.00
N TRP A 117 13.56 5.65 8.16
CA TRP A 117 12.52 5.58 7.14
C TRP A 117 11.73 6.89 7.12
N LEU A 118 11.47 7.44 5.93
CA LEU A 118 10.52 8.55 5.73
C LEU A 118 9.15 7.98 5.42
N ILE A 119 8.15 8.35 6.21
CA ILE A 119 6.84 7.71 6.22
C ILE A 119 5.74 8.78 6.08
N ALA A 120 4.85 8.57 5.11
CA ALA A 120 3.63 9.36 4.98
C ALA A 120 2.51 8.76 5.83
N ASN A 121 1.92 9.57 6.71
CA ASN A 121 0.77 9.20 7.53
C ASN A 121 -0.56 9.54 6.84
N SER A 122 -1.68 9.17 7.46
CA SER A 122 -3.04 9.39 6.97
C SER A 122 -3.92 10.19 7.94
N TRP A 123 -3.29 10.93 8.87
CA TRP A 123 -3.96 11.74 9.90
C TRP A 123 -3.97 13.23 9.58
N HIS A 124 -4.17 13.58 8.31
CA HIS A 124 -4.14 14.96 7.81
C HIS A 124 -2.75 15.62 7.91
N SER A 125 -2.59 16.79 7.30
CA SER A 125 -1.29 17.48 7.15
C SER A 125 -0.88 18.31 8.36
N ASP A 126 -1.80 18.57 9.29
CA ASP A 126 -1.54 19.30 10.55
C ASP A 126 -0.95 18.39 11.65
N TRP A 127 -0.76 17.10 11.35
CA TRP A 127 -0.12 16.15 12.24
C TRP A 127 1.35 15.95 11.88
N GLY A 128 2.24 15.92 12.88
CA GLY A 128 3.65 15.57 12.69
C GLY A 128 4.44 16.59 11.85
N GLU A 129 5.31 16.09 10.98
CA GLU A 129 6.06 16.90 10.01
C GLU A 129 5.23 17.05 8.73
N ASP A 130 4.21 17.91 8.73
CA ASP A 130 3.31 18.14 7.58
C ASP A 130 2.58 16.88 7.06
N GLY A 131 2.15 16.00 7.98
CA GLY A 131 1.54 14.71 7.68
C GLY A 131 2.54 13.55 7.54
N TYR A 132 3.82 13.81 7.74
CA TYR A 132 4.90 12.83 7.68
C TYR A 132 5.51 12.58 9.06
N PHE A 133 6.23 11.47 9.17
CA PHE A 133 7.10 11.20 10.30
C PHE A 133 8.28 10.34 9.88
N ARG A 134 9.26 10.23 10.77
CA ARG A 134 10.44 9.40 10.60
C ARG A 134 10.46 8.32 11.67
N MET A 135 10.97 7.15 11.30
CA MET A 135 11.20 6.06 12.25
C MET A 135 12.55 5.41 12.02
N VAL A 136 13.19 4.94 13.10
CA VAL A 136 14.53 4.36 13.01
C VAL A 136 14.51 3.13 12.11
N ARG A 137 15.54 3.02 11.29
CA ARG A 137 15.67 1.99 10.26
C ARG A 137 16.79 1.02 10.60
N GLY A 138 16.60 -0.25 10.29
CA GLY A 138 17.59 -1.32 10.42
C GLY A 138 17.53 -2.08 11.74
N ILE A 139 16.55 -1.78 12.59
CA ILE A 139 16.32 -2.51 13.86
C ILE A 139 14.89 -3.02 14.01
N ASN A 140 14.07 -2.94 12.95
CA ASN A 140 12.65 -3.33 12.96
C ASN A 140 11.85 -2.70 14.12
N ASP A 141 12.10 -1.42 14.43
CA ASP A 141 11.39 -0.73 15.51
C ASP A 141 9.88 -0.75 15.25
N CYS A 142 9.11 -1.05 16.29
CA CYS A 142 7.66 -1.25 16.24
C CYS A 142 7.16 -2.22 15.14
N GLY A 143 8.02 -3.09 14.59
CA GLY A 143 7.66 -4.06 13.55
C GLY A 143 7.54 -3.48 12.13
N ILE A 144 8.06 -2.27 11.89
CA ILE A 144 7.90 -1.56 10.59
C ILE A 144 8.50 -2.28 9.40
N GLU A 145 9.54 -3.08 9.63
CA GLU A 145 10.25 -3.83 8.60
C GLU A 145 9.65 -5.24 8.41
N THR A 146 8.60 -5.60 9.18
CA THR A 146 8.05 -6.96 9.17
C THR A 146 6.95 -7.17 8.14
N ASN A 147 6.04 -6.20 7.98
CA ASN A 147 4.84 -6.33 7.14
C ASN A 147 4.86 -5.37 5.94
N VAL A 148 6.01 -5.28 5.26
CA VAL A 148 6.16 -4.45 4.07
C VAL A 148 5.58 -5.18 2.87
N VAL A 149 4.55 -4.59 2.27
CA VAL A 149 3.89 -5.12 1.07
C VAL A 149 3.95 -4.09 -0.07
N ALA A 150 4.10 -4.58 -1.29
CA ALA A 150 4.07 -3.78 -2.51
C ALA A 150 3.39 -4.58 -3.63
N GLY A 151 2.93 -3.87 -4.67
CA GLY A 151 2.34 -4.49 -5.86
C GLY A 151 2.82 -3.79 -7.13
N LYS A 152 2.97 -4.56 -8.21
CA LYS A 152 3.24 -4.02 -9.55
C LYS A 152 1.93 -3.96 -10.32
N VAL A 153 1.57 -2.78 -10.81
CA VAL A 153 0.41 -2.61 -11.68
C VAL A 153 0.67 -3.31 -13.01
N LYS A 154 -0.30 -4.10 -13.47
CA LYS A 154 -0.28 -4.67 -14.82
C LYS A 154 -0.75 -3.60 -15.80
N LEU A 155 0.18 -3.13 -16.64
CA LEU A 155 -0.08 -2.23 -17.76
C LEU A 155 -0.72 -3.01 -18.93
#